data_AF-A0A428NLE6-F1
#
_entry.id   AF-A0A428NLE6-F1
#
_cell.length_a   1.000
_cell.length_b   1.000
_cell.length_c   1.000
_cell.angle_alpha   90.00
_cell.angle_beta   90.00
_cell.angle_gamma   90.00
#
_symmetry.space_group_name_H-M   'P 1'
#
loop_
_entity.id
_entity.type
_entity.pdbx_description
1 polymer ?
#
loop_
_entity_poly.entity_id
_entity_poly.type
_entity_poly.pdbx_seq_one_letter_code
_entity_poly.pdbx_strand_id
1 'polypeptide(L)'
;MSDNLKALDQESLHFYSALQKLFDCEQFLSHGGLVGFTCAHAYPHTSQSSMDDLHHMLKGIDMVVYQALKRLLGSAYVTAVLDDMKYLRDRSERGYSDDEEANYDCVSASLRPVLTFPDGNQDEAAPDPSTAFPRQGVTWLNHAPNSRTATEFAVAFRTYGNQPGIGAYYSSAVILAKADAFGGDMSSLDLEASC
;
A
#
# COMPACT_ATOMS: atom_id res chain seq x y z
N MET A 1 -11.40 -9.26 -15.80
CA MET A 1 -11.85 -7.93 -16.28
C MET A 1 -10.82 -6.83 -16.03
N SER A 2 -10.13 -6.83 -14.88
CA SER A 2 -9.07 -5.86 -14.54
C SER A 2 -8.00 -5.68 -15.61
N ASP A 3 -7.53 -6.78 -16.23
CA ASP A 3 -6.45 -6.75 -17.22
C ASP A 3 -6.92 -6.40 -18.64
N ASN A 4 -8.23 -6.32 -18.85
CA ASN A 4 -8.78 -5.83 -20.11
C ASN A 4 -8.83 -4.30 -20.05
N LEU A 5 -7.67 -3.67 -20.29
CA LEU A 5 -7.50 -2.20 -20.30
C LEU A 5 -8.31 -1.48 -21.39
N LYS A 6 -8.98 -2.23 -22.28
CA LYS A 6 -9.89 -1.70 -23.32
C LYS A 6 -11.37 -1.77 -22.93
N ALA A 7 -11.70 -2.39 -21.78
CA ALA A 7 -13.08 -2.52 -21.32
C ALA A 7 -13.68 -1.17 -20.89
N LEU A 8 -12.84 -0.21 -20.53
CA LEU A 8 -13.22 1.16 -20.20
C LEU A 8 -12.47 2.10 -21.13
N ASP A 9 -13.18 3.03 -21.77
CA ASP A 9 -12.56 4.10 -22.55
C ASP A 9 -11.98 5.15 -21.59
N GLN A 10 -10.82 4.85 -21.02
CA GLN A 10 -10.18 5.69 -20.00
C GLN A 10 -9.79 7.06 -20.53
N GLU A 11 -9.45 7.18 -21.81
CA GLU A 11 -9.02 8.45 -22.40
C GLU A 11 -10.16 9.47 -22.45
N SER A 12 -11.41 9.00 -22.46
CA SER A 12 -12.60 9.85 -22.31
C SER A 12 -12.82 10.37 -20.88
N LEU A 13 -12.16 9.80 -19.88
CA LEU A 13 -12.32 10.21 -18.48
C LEU A 13 -11.40 11.38 -18.14
N HIS A 14 -11.99 12.48 -17.66
CA HIS A 14 -11.24 13.62 -17.14
C HIS A 14 -10.22 13.21 -16.07
N PHE A 15 -10.56 12.24 -15.23
CA PHE A 15 -9.66 11.68 -14.22
C PHE A 15 -8.36 11.14 -14.83
N TYR A 16 -8.45 10.32 -15.88
CA TYR A 16 -7.27 9.75 -16.54
C TYR A 16 -6.39 10.85 -17.13
N SER A 17 -6.98 11.81 -17.84
CA SER A 17 -6.23 12.92 -18.44
C SER A 17 -5.54 13.81 -17.39
N ALA A 18 -6.14 13.97 -16.22
CA ALA A 18 -5.54 14.72 -15.12
C ALA A 18 -4.38 13.93 -14.49
N LEU A 19 -4.55 12.62 -14.31
CA LEU A 19 -3.52 11.75 -13.77
C LEU A 19 -2.33 11.61 -14.72
N GLN A 20 -2.58 11.54 -16.03
CA GLN A 20 -1.54 11.58 -17.05
C GLN A 20 -0.73 12.88 -16.98
N LYS A 21 -1.40 14.04 -16.96
CA LYS A 21 -0.73 15.34 -16.80
C LYS A 21 0.08 15.45 -15.52
N LEU A 22 -0.37 14.80 -14.44
CA LEU A 22 0.35 14.76 -13.18
C LEU A 22 1.65 13.94 -13.30
N PHE A 23 1.60 12.76 -13.93
CA PHE A 23 2.79 11.94 -14.15
C PHE A 23 3.74 12.50 -15.23
N ASP A 24 3.23 13.28 -16.17
CA ASP A 24 4.04 14.01 -17.17
C ASP A 24 4.74 15.24 -16.57
N CYS A 25 4.43 15.62 -15.33
CA CYS A 25 5.04 16.77 -14.65
C CYS A 25 6.38 16.39 -14.02
N GLU A 26 7.49 16.94 -14.52
CA GLU A 26 8.86 16.59 -14.05
C GLU A 26 9.10 16.84 -12.55
N GLN A 27 8.32 17.74 -11.95
CA GLN A 27 8.41 18.07 -10.52
C GLN A 27 7.70 17.03 -9.65
N PHE A 28 6.74 16.30 -10.22
CA PHE A 28 5.99 15.27 -9.52
C PHE A 28 6.76 13.96 -9.61
N LEU A 29 7.17 13.42 -8.46
CA LEU A 29 7.97 12.18 -8.36
C LEU A 29 9.24 12.22 -9.23
N SER A 30 10.00 13.32 -9.14
CA SER A 30 11.25 13.52 -9.88
C SER A 30 12.27 12.38 -9.72
N HIS A 31 12.25 11.69 -8.57
CA HIS A 31 13.14 10.57 -8.25
C HIS A 31 12.43 9.20 -8.37
N GLY A 32 11.22 9.18 -8.92
CA GLY A 32 10.31 8.04 -8.89
C GLY A 32 9.77 7.80 -7.48
N GLY A 33 9.20 6.61 -7.27
CA GLY A 33 8.73 6.18 -5.96
C GLY A 33 7.46 5.36 -6.03
N LEU A 34 6.83 5.18 -4.86
CA LEU A 34 5.54 4.52 -4.76
C LEU A 34 4.41 5.53 -4.74
N VAL A 35 3.42 5.25 -5.58
CA VAL A 35 2.17 6.00 -5.65
C VAL A 35 1.09 5.13 -5.04
N GLY A 36 0.33 5.72 -4.12
CA GLY A 36 -0.73 5.02 -3.40
C GLY A 36 -2.10 5.61 -3.63
N PHE A 37 -3.10 4.74 -3.61
CA PHE A 37 -4.50 5.13 -3.54
C PHE A 37 -5.21 4.26 -2.50
N THR A 38 -5.77 4.90 -1.48
CA THR A 38 -6.56 4.20 -0.46
C THR A 38 -7.91 3.82 -1.04
N CYS A 39 -8.27 2.53 -1.02
CA CYS A 39 -9.52 2.04 -1.57
C CYS A 39 -10.73 2.67 -0.88
N ALA A 40 -11.73 3.08 -1.67
CA ALA A 40 -12.98 3.62 -1.15
C ALA A 40 -13.90 2.52 -0.60
N HIS A 41 -13.82 1.30 -1.15
CA HIS A 41 -14.60 0.16 -0.68
C HIS A 41 -13.80 -0.73 0.30
N ALA A 42 -14.54 -1.40 1.18
CA ALA A 42 -14.00 -2.49 1.98
C ALA A 42 -13.80 -3.74 1.11
N TYR A 43 -12.62 -4.36 1.25
CA TYR A 43 -12.25 -5.57 0.53
C TYR A 43 -11.70 -6.62 1.51
N PRO A 44 -12.03 -7.92 1.30
CA PRO A 44 -11.56 -9.06 2.09
C PRO A 44 -10.08 -9.38 1.84
N HIS A 45 -9.21 -8.39 2.05
CA HIS A 45 -7.81 -8.40 1.65
C HIS A 45 -6.92 -9.26 2.55
N THR A 46 -7.43 -9.71 3.71
CA THR A 46 -6.76 -10.71 4.56
C THR A 46 -7.34 -12.12 4.40
N SER A 47 -8.30 -12.31 3.49
CA SER A 47 -8.82 -13.63 3.16
C SER A 47 -7.93 -14.35 2.14
N GLN A 48 -7.62 -15.62 2.41
CA GLN A 48 -6.88 -16.48 1.48
C GLN A 48 -7.51 -16.53 0.09
N SER A 49 -8.84 -16.51 0.02
CA SER A 49 -9.59 -16.57 -1.24
C SER A 49 -9.47 -15.31 -2.10
N SER A 50 -8.90 -14.23 -1.57
CA SER A 50 -8.84 -12.92 -2.22
C SER A 50 -7.42 -12.53 -2.64
N MET A 51 -6.39 -13.23 -2.17
CA MET A 51 -4.99 -12.81 -2.34
C MET A 51 -4.57 -12.68 -3.80
N ASP A 52 -5.00 -13.61 -4.65
CA ASP A 52 -4.62 -13.61 -6.07
C ASP A 52 -5.60 -12.77 -6.92
N ASP A 53 -6.86 -12.69 -6.50
CA ASP A 53 -7.96 -12.19 -7.33
C ASP A 53 -8.58 -10.87 -6.85
N LEU A 54 -8.09 -10.25 -5.76
CA LEU A 54 -8.72 -9.05 -5.18
C LEU A 54 -8.86 -7.93 -6.22
N HIS A 55 -7.85 -7.79 -7.06
CA HIS A 55 -7.82 -6.79 -8.12
C HIS A 55 -8.93 -7.02 -9.18
N HIS A 56 -9.43 -8.25 -9.37
CA HIS A 56 -10.60 -8.55 -10.20
C HIS A 56 -11.92 -8.15 -9.55
N MET A 57 -11.94 -7.96 -8.22
CA MET A 57 -13.11 -7.62 -7.44
C MET A 57 -13.23 -6.11 -7.14
N LEU A 58 -12.28 -5.29 -7.60
CA LEU A 58 -12.34 -3.84 -7.43
C LEU A 58 -13.61 -3.25 -8.07
N LYS A 59 -14.15 -2.20 -7.44
CA LYS A 59 -15.44 -1.61 -7.78
C LYS A 59 -15.32 -0.11 -7.92
N GLY A 60 -16.16 0.46 -8.79
CA GLY A 60 -16.28 1.92 -8.93
C GLY A 60 -14.91 2.58 -9.18
N ILE A 61 -14.62 3.62 -8.39
CA ILE A 61 -13.39 4.41 -8.53
C ILE A 61 -12.12 3.58 -8.30
N ASP A 62 -12.16 2.56 -7.43
CA ASP A 62 -10.99 1.74 -7.13
C ASP A 62 -10.51 0.99 -8.39
N MET A 63 -11.44 0.45 -9.18
CA MET A 63 -11.12 -0.18 -10.45
C MET A 63 -10.60 0.84 -11.48
N VAL A 64 -11.22 2.01 -11.56
CA VAL A 64 -10.81 3.08 -12.49
C VAL A 64 -9.37 3.52 -12.19
N VAL A 65 -9.03 3.72 -10.92
CA VAL A 65 -7.68 4.10 -10.49
C VAL A 65 -6.69 2.96 -10.75
N TYR A 66 -7.03 1.73 -10.38
CA TYR A 66 -6.17 0.57 -10.64
C TYR A 66 -5.80 0.44 -12.11
N GLN A 67 -6.79 0.53 -13.01
CA GLN A 67 -6.51 0.40 -14.43
C GLN A 67 -5.77 1.62 -15.01
N ALA A 68 -6.06 2.83 -14.52
CA ALA A 68 -5.35 4.03 -14.94
C ALA A 68 -3.87 3.97 -14.55
N LEU A 69 -3.56 3.59 -13.31
CA LEU A 69 -2.19 3.39 -12.84
C LEU A 69 -1.49 2.28 -13.62
N LYS A 70 -2.17 1.14 -13.83
CA LYS A 70 -1.63 0.03 -14.62
C LYS A 70 -1.27 0.45 -16.05
N ARG A 71 -2.06 1.34 -16.66
CA ARG A 71 -1.84 1.84 -18.01
C ARG A 71 -0.76 2.92 -18.08
N LEU A 72 -0.76 3.87 -17.13
CA LEU A 72 0.16 5.02 -17.13
C LEU A 72 1.56 4.66 -16.63
N LEU A 73 1.65 3.80 -15.61
CA LEU A 73 2.91 3.47 -14.94
C LEU A 73 3.39 2.03 -15.25
N GLY A 74 2.66 1.27 -16.06
CA GLY A 74 2.97 -0.13 -16.37
C GLY A 74 2.86 -1.10 -15.19
N SER A 75 2.63 -0.60 -13.97
CA SER A 75 2.51 -1.38 -12.74
C SER A 75 1.33 -0.90 -11.90
N ALA A 76 0.55 -1.85 -11.39
CA ALA A 76 -0.43 -1.61 -10.34
C ALA A 76 -0.75 -2.94 -9.66
N TYR A 77 -0.83 -2.93 -8.33
CA TYR A 77 -1.20 -4.09 -7.54
C TYR A 77 -2.02 -3.65 -6.32
N VAL A 78 -2.89 -4.54 -5.85
CA VAL A 78 -3.65 -4.31 -4.62
C VAL A 78 -2.86 -4.93 -3.47
N THR A 79 -2.67 -4.18 -2.40
CA THR A 79 -2.00 -4.65 -1.18
C THR A 79 -2.65 -4.02 0.05
N ALA A 80 -1.97 -4.08 1.19
CA ALA A 80 -2.47 -3.58 2.46
C ALA A 80 -1.46 -2.64 3.14
N VAL A 81 -1.98 -1.64 3.83
CA VAL A 81 -1.22 -0.77 4.76
C VAL A 81 -1.73 -1.01 6.16
N LEU A 82 -0.82 -1.26 7.10
CA LEU A 82 -1.13 -1.50 8.50
C LEU A 82 -1.45 -0.17 9.22
N ASP A 83 -2.48 -0.18 10.07
CA ASP A 83 -2.73 0.90 11.04
C ASP A 83 -1.85 0.69 12.26
N ASP A 84 -0.81 1.50 12.36
CA ASP A 84 0.18 1.50 13.42
C ASP A 84 0.14 2.78 14.27
N MET A 85 -0.91 3.59 14.14
CA MET A 85 -1.02 4.88 14.84
C MET A 85 -0.89 4.73 16.35
N LYS A 86 -1.43 3.63 16.90
CA LYS A 86 -1.29 3.31 18.32
C LYS A 86 0.16 3.01 18.69
N TYR A 87 0.88 2.25 17.87
CA TYR A 87 2.30 1.94 18.10
C TYR A 87 3.15 3.21 18.10
N LEU A 88 2.97 4.07 17.09
CA LEU A 88 3.71 5.34 16.99
C LEU A 88 3.43 6.27 18.18
N ARG A 89 2.16 6.38 18.60
CA ARG A 89 1.80 7.17 19.78
C ARG A 89 2.46 6.62 21.05
N ASP A 90 2.34 5.32 21.30
CA ASP A 90 2.91 4.69 22.49
C ASP A 90 4.46 4.81 22.50
N ARG A 91 5.11 4.76 21.32
CA ARG A 91 6.56 4.97 21.16
C ARG A 91 6.97 6.43 21.42
N SER A 92 6.19 7.40 20.92
CA SER A 92 6.39 8.83 21.16
C SER A 92 6.23 9.19 22.64
N GLU A 93 5.19 8.67 23.31
CA GLU A 93 4.95 8.88 24.75
C GLU A 93 6.10 8.36 25.63
N ARG A 94 6.85 7.36 25.14
CA ARG A 94 8.06 6.83 25.80
C ARG A 94 9.33 7.64 25.52
N GLY A 95 9.25 8.71 24.74
CA GLY A 95 10.38 9.59 24.44
C GLY A 95 11.26 9.15 23.28
N TYR A 96 10.82 8.19 22.47
CA TYR A 96 11.46 7.84 21.21
C TYR A 96 10.83 8.67 20.09
N SER A 97 11.35 9.88 19.84
CA SER A 97 10.96 10.69 18.69
C SER A 97 11.95 10.45 17.55
N ASP A 98 11.57 9.61 16.58
CA ASP A 98 12.23 9.57 15.29
C ASP A 98 11.28 10.19 14.26
N ASP A 99 11.39 11.51 14.10
CA ASP A 99 10.47 12.31 13.26
C ASP A 99 10.49 11.85 11.79
N GLU A 100 11.54 11.14 11.36
CA GLU A 100 11.63 10.57 10.02
C GLU A 100 10.72 9.35 9.83
N GLU A 101 10.56 8.48 10.84
CA GLU A 101 9.78 7.23 10.72
C GLU A 101 8.27 7.51 10.55
N ALA A 102 7.79 8.64 11.07
CA ALA A 102 6.40 9.09 10.94
C ALA A 102 6.01 9.45 9.49
N ASN A 103 6.98 9.65 8.59
CA ASN A 103 6.72 9.90 7.16
C ASN A 103 6.57 8.62 6.32
N TYR A 104 6.69 7.44 6.94
CA TYR A 104 6.66 6.16 6.24
C TYR A 104 5.47 5.29 6.70
N ASP A 105 4.78 4.71 5.73
CA ASP A 105 3.66 3.80 5.97
C ASP A 105 4.15 2.36 6.12
N CYS A 106 3.52 1.57 7.00
CA CYS A 106 3.76 0.13 7.09
C CYS A 106 3.04 -0.60 5.96
N VAL A 107 3.74 -0.82 4.85
CA VAL A 107 3.17 -1.37 3.60
C VAL A 107 3.48 -2.87 3.49
N SER A 108 2.48 -3.67 3.13
CA SER A 108 2.73 -5.07 2.78
C SER A 108 3.28 -5.21 1.37
N ALA A 109 4.28 -6.05 1.19
CA ALA A 109 4.79 -6.42 -0.15
C ALA A 109 3.73 -7.15 -1.00
N SER A 110 2.77 -7.82 -0.36
CA SER A 110 1.68 -8.55 -1.03
C SER A 110 0.52 -8.78 -0.06
N LEU A 111 -0.67 -8.99 -0.58
CA LEU A 111 -1.78 -9.50 0.22
C LEU A 111 -1.37 -10.78 0.92
N ARG A 112 -1.85 -10.97 2.16
CA ARG A 112 -1.51 -12.11 3.00
C ARG A 112 -2.62 -12.36 4.02
N PRO A 113 -2.75 -13.60 4.52
CA PRO A 113 -3.65 -13.87 5.62
C PRO A 113 -3.20 -13.19 6.89
N VAL A 114 -4.07 -13.23 7.90
CA VAL A 114 -3.75 -12.79 9.26
C VAL A 114 -2.44 -13.42 9.75
N LEU A 115 -1.51 -12.58 10.19
CA LEU A 115 -0.26 -13.01 10.80
C LEU A 115 -0.43 -13.20 12.30
N THR A 116 0.21 -14.22 12.86
CA THR A 116 0.27 -14.42 14.31
C THR A 116 1.72 -14.42 14.77
N PHE A 117 2.02 -13.58 15.76
CA PHE A 117 3.34 -13.53 16.38
C PHE A 117 3.29 -14.28 17.71
N PRO A 118 3.95 -15.47 17.80
CA PRO A 118 3.93 -16.26 19.02
C PRO A 118 4.70 -15.55 20.14
N ASP A 119 5.90 -15.03 19.92
CA ASP A 119 6.71 -14.47 21.00
C ASP A 119 7.07 -13.01 20.71
N GLY A 120 6.32 -12.08 21.31
CA GLY A 120 6.84 -10.74 21.53
C GLY A 120 8.01 -10.83 22.51
N ASN A 121 9.12 -10.13 22.24
CA ASN A 121 10.20 -10.00 23.22
C ASN A 121 9.58 -9.57 24.56
N GLN A 122 9.94 -10.25 25.65
CA GLN A 122 9.33 -10.03 26.98
C GLN A 122 9.48 -8.58 27.47
N ASP A 123 10.40 -7.82 26.86
CA ASP A 123 10.71 -6.43 27.16
C ASP A 123 9.93 -5.40 26.30
N GLU A 124 9.19 -5.84 25.28
CA GLU A 124 8.44 -4.98 24.33
C GLU A 124 6.93 -5.17 24.52
N ALA A 125 6.19 -4.08 24.79
CA ALA A 125 4.75 -4.12 25.03
C ALA A 125 3.93 -4.53 23.78
N ALA A 126 4.46 -4.31 22.58
CA ALA A 126 3.89 -4.71 21.31
C ALA A 126 5.02 -4.88 20.28
N PRO A 127 4.95 -5.87 19.36
CA PRO A 127 5.95 -6.03 18.32
C PRO A 127 5.92 -4.84 17.37
N ASP A 128 7.09 -4.42 16.91
CA ASP A 128 7.21 -3.39 15.88
C ASP A 128 6.49 -3.84 14.60
N PRO A 129 5.47 -3.08 14.13
CA PRO A 129 4.79 -3.27 12.85
C PRO A 129 5.72 -3.50 11.65
N SER A 130 6.88 -2.83 11.64
CA SER A 130 7.86 -2.88 10.55
C SER A 130 8.41 -4.28 10.29
N THR A 131 8.38 -5.16 11.31
CA THR A 131 8.79 -6.57 11.21
C THR A 131 7.89 -7.38 10.28
N ALA A 132 6.62 -6.98 10.17
CA ALA A 132 5.61 -7.65 9.36
C ALA A 132 5.35 -6.89 8.05
N PHE A 133 5.33 -5.56 8.12
CA PHE A 133 4.98 -4.62 7.06
C PHE A 133 6.07 -3.54 6.97
N PRO A 134 7.03 -3.64 6.05
CA PRO A 134 8.14 -2.69 5.96
C PRO A 134 7.65 -1.25 5.79
N ARG A 135 8.39 -0.32 6.40
CA ARG A 135 8.20 1.13 6.26
C ARG A 135 8.55 1.56 4.83
N GLN A 136 7.61 2.19 4.13
CA GLN A 136 7.80 2.69 2.78
C GLN A 136 7.20 4.08 2.61
N GLY A 137 7.89 4.94 1.86
CA GLY A 137 7.39 6.28 1.54
C GLY A 137 6.40 6.17 0.40
N VAL A 138 5.14 6.53 0.66
CA VAL A 138 4.06 6.45 -0.32
C VAL A 138 3.53 7.85 -0.60
N THR A 139 3.50 8.22 -1.88
CA THR A 139 2.82 9.44 -2.32
C THR A 139 1.36 9.12 -2.60
N TRP A 140 0.48 9.54 -1.71
CA TRP A 140 -0.95 9.27 -1.80
C TRP A 140 -1.64 10.23 -2.78
N LEU A 141 -2.31 9.66 -3.80
CA LEU A 141 -3.15 10.42 -4.75
C LEU A 141 -4.44 10.94 -4.11
N ASN A 142 -4.91 10.26 -3.08
CA ASN A 142 -6.02 10.69 -2.23
C ASN A 142 -5.49 10.98 -0.81
N HIS A 143 -5.98 10.26 0.19
CA HIS A 143 -5.48 10.34 1.56
C HIS A 143 -4.75 9.04 1.90
N ALA A 144 -3.75 9.13 2.78
CA ALA A 144 -3.25 7.95 3.47
C ALA A 144 -4.39 7.24 4.24
N PRO A 145 -4.31 5.92 4.44
CA PRO A 145 -5.23 5.20 5.31
C PRO A 145 -5.32 5.85 6.69
N ASN A 146 -6.52 5.98 7.22
CA ASN A 146 -6.75 6.63 8.50
C ASN A 146 -7.97 6.03 9.21
N SER A 147 -8.33 6.59 10.37
CA SER A 147 -9.47 6.14 11.19
C SER A 147 -10.83 6.04 10.47
N ARG A 148 -11.00 6.65 9.29
CA ARG A 148 -12.23 6.57 8.48
C ARG A 148 -12.15 5.55 7.35
N THR A 149 -10.96 5.00 7.09
CA THR A 149 -10.75 3.98 6.06
C THR A 149 -11.24 2.63 6.56
N ALA A 150 -11.84 1.83 5.68
CA ALA A 150 -12.21 0.47 6.03
C ALA A 150 -10.95 -0.34 6.37
N THR A 151 -11.03 -1.10 7.47
CA THR A 151 -9.91 -1.91 7.97
C THR A 151 -10.34 -3.35 8.18
N GLU A 152 -9.41 -4.29 7.98
CA GLU A 152 -9.56 -5.69 8.36
C GLU A 152 -8.47 -6.10 9.35
N PHE A 153 -8.76 -7.14 10.13
CA PHE A 153 -7.79 -7.71 11.07
C PHE A 153 -6.60 -8.31 10.31
N ALA A 154 -5.38 -7.90 10.68
CA ALA A 154 -4.18 -8.19 9.91
C ALA A 154 -3.11 -8.94 10.72
N VAL A 155 -2.96 -8.58 11.99
CA VAL A 155 -1.93 -9.17 12.86
C VAL A 155 -2.50 -9.40 14.26
N ALA A 156 -2.24 -10.58 14.82
CA ALA A 156 -2.48 -10.92 16.21
C ALA A 156 -1.15 -11.15 16.93
N PHE A 157 -1.00 -10.66 18.15
CA PHE A 157 0.19 -10.90 18.95
C PHE A 157 -0.15 -11.03 20.44
N ARG A 158 0.67 -11.79 21.16
CA ARG A 158 0.58 -11.88 22.62
C ARG A 158 1.22 -10.64 23.23
N THR A 159 0.57 -10.05 24.23
CA THR A 159 1.13 -8.96 25.02
C THR A 159 1.45 -9.45 26.43
N TYR A 160 2.66 -9.15 26.89
CA TYR A 160 3.14 -9.52 28.22
C TYR A 160 3.29 -8.26 29.09
N GLY A 161 2.89 -8.39 30.35
CA GLY A 161 2.91 -7.34 31.36
C GLY A 161 2.45 -7.90 32.70
N ASN A 162 1.90 -7.06 33.58
CA ASN A 162 1.33 -7.53 34.86
C ASN A 162 0.18 -8.52 34.67
N GLN A 163 -0.49 -8.50 33.52
CA GLN A 163 -1.49 -9.49 33.10
C GLN A 163 -1.28 -9.83 31.61
N PRO A 164 -1.40 -11.11 31.21
CA PRO A 164 -1.30 -11.50 29.80
C PRO A 164 -2.48 -10.97 29.00
N GLY A 165 -2.23 -10.55 27.76
CA GLY A 165 -3.25 -10.05 26.85
C GLY A 165 -3.01 -10.46 25.40
N ILE A 166 -3.95 -10.05 24.53
CA ILE A 166 -3.84 -10.18 23.08
C ILE A 166 -3.92 -8.77 22.49
N GLY A 167 -2.92 -8.42 21.69
CA GLY A 167 -2.90 -7.22 20.87
C GLY A 167 -3.20 -7.54 19.41
N ALA A 168 -3.57 -6.50 18.67
CA ALA A 168 -3.99 -6.60 17.29
C ALA A 168 -3.52 -5.39 16.49
N TYR A 169 -3.12 -5.62 15.25
CA TYR A 169 -3.06 -4.58 14.22
C TYR A 169 -4.09 -4.88 13.12
N TYR A 170 -4.61 -3.80 12.55
CA TYR A 170 -5.54 -3.83 11.44
C TYR A 170 -4.87 -3.26 10.20
N SER A 171 -5.38 -3.56 9.02
CA SER A 171 -4.88 -3.00 7.76
C SER A 171 -6.01 -2.54 6.85
N SER A 172 -5.70 -1.60 5.96
CA SER A 172 -6.59 -1.15 4.90
C SER A 172 -6.10 -1.62 3.55
N ALA A 173 -7.03 -2.00 2.67
CA ALA A 173 -6.73 -2.31 1.28
C ALA A 173 -6.36 -1.03 0.52
N VAL A 174 -5.28 -1.09 -0.25
CA VAL A 174 -4.77 0.02 -1.05
C VAL A 174 -4.34 -0.47 -2.43
N ILE A 175 -4.34 0.44 -3.40
CA ILE A 175 -3.74 0.21 -4.71
C ILE A 175 -2.39 0.93 -4.72
N LEU A 176 -1.32 0.20 -5.02
CA LEU A 176 0.01 0.76 -5.19
C LEU A 176 0.50 0.59 -6.62
N ALA A 177 1.29 1.54 -7.07
CA ALA A 177 2.00 1.51 -8.34
C ALA A 177 3.40 2.08 -8.16
N LYS A 178 4.37 1.54 -8.90
CA LYS A 178 5.72 2.09 -8.95
C LYS A 178 5.78 3.10 -10.08
N ALA A 179 6.19 4.31 -9.77
CA ALA A 179 6.52 5.34 -10.74
C ALA A 179 8.05 5.38 -10.91
N ASP A 180 8.49 5.39 -12.16
CA ASP A 180 9.91 5.54 -12.47
C ASP A 180 10.35 7.00 -12.34
N ALA A 181 11.65 7.22 -12.21
CA ALA A 181 12.20 8.57 -12.16
C ALA A 181 12.00 9.25 -13.51
N PHE A 182 11.74 10.56 -13.48
CA PHE A 182 11.52 11.33 -14.69
C PHE A 182 12.81 11.31 -15.56
N GLY A 183 12.71 10.77 -16.77
CA GLY A 183 13.83 10.59 -17.70
C GLY A 183 14.62 9.28 -17.59
N GLY A 184 14.16 8.33 -16.77
CA GLY A 184 14.80 7.04 -16.56
C GLY A 184 14.04 5.85 -17.13
N ASP A 185 13.87 5.75 -18.46
CA ASP A 185 14.17 4.50 -19.20
C ASP A 185 14.13 4.74 -20.73
N MET A 186 15.32 4.75 -21.34
CA MET A 186 15.49 4.59 -22.79
C MET A 186 16.71 3.69 -23.04
N SER A 187 16.85 2.62 -22.26
CA SER A 187 17.98 1.68 -22.39
C SER A 187 17.66 0.23 -22.02
N SER A 188 16.48 -0.28 -22.37
CA SER A 188 16.22 -1.74 -22.31
C SER A 188 15.45 -2.32 -23.51
N LEU A 189 15.30 -1.57 -24.60
CA LEU A 189 14.85 -2.10 -25.89
C LEU A 189 16.03 -2.02 -26.87
N ASP A 190 16.91 -3.01 -26.82
CA ASP A 190 17.78 -3.46 -27.93
C ASP A 190 18.83 -4.42 -27.36
N LEU A 191 18.48 -5.69 -27.16
CA LEU A 191 19.45 -6.80 -27.06
C LEU A 191 18.77 -8.18 -26.96
N GLU A 192 17.80 -8.51 -27.82
CA GLU A 192 17.56 -9.92 -28.20
C GLU A 192 17.02 -9.98 -29.65
N ALA A 193 17.89 -9.68 -30.60
CA ALA A 193 17.72 -10.06 -32.00
C ALA A 193 19.09 -10.18 -32.67
N SER A 194 19.97 -11.06 -32.18
CA SER A 194 21.03 -11.69 -32.97
C SER A 194 21.82 -12.72 -32.14
N CYS A 195 21.34 -13.97 -32.07
CA CYS A 195 22.12 -15.16 -32.42
C CYS A 195 21.23 -16.41 -32.44
#